data_AF-A0AAD2JJS9-F1
#
_entry.id   AF-A0AAD2JJS9-F1
#
_cell.length_a   1.000
_cell.length_b   1.000
_cell.length_c   1.000
_cell.angle_alpha   90.00
_cell.angle_beta   90.00
_cell.angle_gamma   90.00
#
_symmetry.space_group_name_H-M   'P 1'
#
loop_
_entity.id
_entity.type
_entity.pdbx_description
1 polymer ?
#
loop_
_entity_poly.entity_id
_entity_poly.type
_entity_poly.pdbx_seq_one_letter_code
_entity_poly.pdbx_strand_id
1 'polypeptide(L)'
;MKALPANLQRWTPKHISCMTGVGKFLAIWNRSSKSSCPRCSSCPVEDHLHVPRCSAPTAAAEWLKRHLAFRTWMQTQKTAPGIEAFLFEYLKTVRQPSLGVPTVRTWSRRPHLFRSAISSQAKLEAQGLLEGLLSHK
;
A
#
# COMPACT_ATOMS: atom_id res chain seq x y z
N MET A 1 -11.36 18.18 -2.45
CA MET A 1 -10.45 17.31 -1.68
C MET A 1 -9.70 18.16 -0.67
N LYS A 2 -9.61 17.74 0.60
CA LYS A 2 -8.73 18.42 1.57
C LYS A 2 -7.28 18.05 1.24
N ALA A 3 -6.38 19.03 1.28
CA ALA A 3 -4.95 18.77 1.08
C ALA A 3 -4.42 17.82 2.17
N LEU A 4 -3.45 16.97 1.80
CA LEU A 4 -2.76 16.15 2.78
C LEU A 4 -1.99 17.03 3.79
N PRO A 5 -1.74 16.57 5.02
CA PRO A 5 -0.77 17.22 5.91
C PRO A 5 0.58 17.44 5.23
N ALA A 6 1.28 18.54 5.56
CA ALA A 6 2.50 18.98 4.85
C ALA A 6 3.62 17.90 4.80
N ASN A 7 3.75 17.09 5.85
CA ASN A 7 4.69 15.97 5.88
C ASN A 7 4.33 14.90 4.84
N LEU A 8 3.04 14.56 4.70
CA LEU A 8 2.57 13.58 3.72
C LEU A 8 2.64 14.11 2.29
N GLN A 9 2.41 15.41 2.07
CA GLN A 9 2.63 16.04 0.77
C GLN A 9 4.08 15.92 0.28
N ARG A 10 5.06 16.01 1.20
CA ARG A 10 6.49 15.85 0.84
C ARG A 10 6.91 14.39 0.74
N TRP A 11 6.36 13.54 1.59
CA TRP A 11 6.76 12.14 1.67
C TRP A 11 6.20 11.32 0.49
N THR A 12 4.94 11.55 0.11
CA THR A 12 4.26 10.75 -0.92
C THR A 12 4.98 10.78 -2.28
N PRO A 13 5.33 11.95 -2.85
CA PRO A 13 6.04 12.00 -4.13
C PRO A 13 7.42 11.34 -4.06
N LYS A 14 8.12 11.47 -2.93
CA LYS A 14 9.44 10.82 -2.71
C LYS A 14 9.33 9.30 -2.60
N HIS A 15 8.26 8.81 -1.98
CA HIS A 15 8.00 7.37 -1.88
C HIS A 15 7.68 6.79 -3.25
N ILE A 16 6.79 7.44 -4.01
CA ILE A 16 6.37 7.00 -5.36
C ILE A 16 7.53 7.07 -6.35
N SER A 17 8.41 8.08 -6.26
CA SER A 17 9.62 8.16 -7.10
C SER A 17 10.74 7.22 -6.64
N CYS A 18 10.49 6.37 -5.64
CA CYS A 18 11.44 5.49 -4.98
C CYS A 18 12.56 6.20 -4.20
N MET A 19 12.74 7.53 -4.35
CA MET A 19 13.78 8.35 -3.73
C MET A 19 13.36 8.92 -2.37
N THR A 20 13.02 8.03 -1.44
CA THR A 20 12.56 8.40 -0.09
C THR A 20 13.65 8.24 0.96
N GLY A 21 13.51 8.90 2.11
CA GLY A 21 14.47 8.89 3.21
C GLY A 21 14.47 7.59 4.02
N VAL A 22 14.69 6.46 3.33
CA VAL A 22 14.88 5.11 3.90
C VAL A 22 16.35 4.74 3.94
N GLY A 23 16.70 3.66 4.63
CA GLY A 23 18.09 3.22 4.80
C GLY A 23 18.95 3.28 3.53
N LYS A 24 18.48 2.74 2.39
CA LYS A 24 19.20 2.79 1.10
C LYS A 24 19.62 4.21 0.70
N PHE A 25 18.69 5.16 0.70
CA PHE A 25 18.96 6.52 0.24
C PHE A 25 19.66 7.37 1.30
N LEU A 26 19.41 7.12 2.59
CA LEU A 26 20.16 7.77 3.67
C LEU A 26 21.65 7.41 3.61
N ALA A 27 21.99 6.17 3.27
CA ALA A 27 23.36 5.76 3.00
C ALA A 27 23.93 6.45 1.75
N ILE A 28 23.19 6.46 0.63
CA ILE A 28 23.61 7.15 -0.62
C ILE A 28 23.86 8.65 -0.38
N TRP A 29 23.05 9.32 0.44
CA TRP A 29 23.19 10.74 0.76
C TRP A 29 24.22 11.04 1.87
N ASN A 30 24.98 10.04 2.33
CA ASN A 30 25.92 10.16 3.45
C ASN A 30 25.28 10.74 4.73
N ARG A 31 23.99 10.43 4.97
CA ARG A 31 23.23 10.82 6.17
C ARG A 31 23.17 9.71 7.23
N SER A 32 23.55 8.48 6.86
CA SER A 32 23.62 7.32 7.76
C SER A 32 24.78 6.43 7.33
N SER A 33 25.43 5.76 8.29
CA SER A 33 26.45 4.73 8.02
C SER A 33 25.85 3.35 7.73
N LYS A 34 24.54 3.19 7.93
CA LYS A 34 23.82 1.93 7.72
C LYS A 34 22.67 2.14 6.73
N SER A 35 22.52 1.17 5.82
CA SER A 35 21.37 1.06 4.91
C SER A 35 20.27 0.15 5.42
N SER A 36 20.46 -0.52 6.57
CA SER A 36 19.51 -1.45 7.13
C SER A 36 18.29 -0.76 7.73
N CYS A 37 17.16 -1.48 7.77
CA CYS A 37 15.94 -0.96 8.36
C CYS A 37 16.13 -0.71 9.88
N PRO A 38 15.84 0.50 10.38
CA PRO A 38 16.01 0.81 11.80
C PRO A 38 14.97 0.13 12.70
N ARG A 39 13.89 -0.42 12.12
CA ARG A 39 12.81 -1.06 12.89
C ARG A 39 13.02 -2.57 13.08
N CYS A 40 13.27 -3.30 12.00
CA CYS A 40 13.41 -4.76 12.07
C CYS A 40 14.86 -5.22 12.14
N SER A 41 15.82 -4.40 11.67
CA SER A 41 17.25 -4.71 11.51
C SER A 41 17.59 -5.94 10.67
N SER A 42 16.62 -6.81 10.35
CA SER A 42 16.75 -8.01 9.52
C SER A 42 16.80 -7.68 8.02
N CYS A 43 16.32 -6.52 7.62
CA CYS A 43 16.46 -6.03 6.26
C CYS A 43 17.80 -5.28 6.14
N PRO A 44 18.80 -5.82 5.42
CA PRO A 44 20.12 -5.20 5.32
C PRO A 44 20.14 -3.93 4.46
N VAL A 45 19.18 -3.80 3.52
CA VAL A 45 19.01 -2.63 2.67
C VAL A 45 17.53 -2.27 2.62
N GLU A 46 17.13 -1.29 3.41
CA GLU A 46 15.76 -0.78 3.43
C GLU A 46 15.49 0.08 2.20
N ASP A 47 14.55 -0.35 1.36
CA ASP A 47 14.01 0.44 0.25
C ASP A 47 12.57 0.91 0.54
N HIS A 48 11.99 1.64 -0.41
CA HIS A 48 10.61 2.15 -0.30
C HIS A 48 9.58 1.00 -0.17
N LEU A 49 9.79 -0.12 -0.87
CA LEU A 49 8.89 -1.28 -0.79
C LEU A 49 8.96 -1.96 0.58
N HIS A 50 10.10 -1.93 1.24
CA HIS A 50 10.25 -2.49 2.58
C HIS A 50 9.37 -1.77 3.61
N VAL A 51 9.15 -0.45 3.47
CA VAL A 51 8.41 0.35 4.47
C VAL A 51 7.04 -0.24 4.82
N PRO A 52 6.12 -0.50 3.87
CA PRO A 52 4.85 -1.15 4.17
C PRO A 52 4.98 -2.65 4.51
N ARG A 53 6.08 -3.30 4.10
CA ARG A 53 6.34 -4.74 4.28
C ARG A 53 7.03 -5.09 5.60
N CYS A 54 7.62 -4.10 6.28
CA CYS A 54 8.45 -4.28 7.47
C CYS A 54 7.72 -5.09 8.55
N SER A 55 8.30 -6.23 8.94
CA SER A 55 7.73 -7.18 9.92
C SER A 55 8.02 -6.82 11.38
N ALA A 56 8.72 -5.71 11.65
CA ALA A 56 8.94 -5.25 13.01
C ALA A 56 7.60 -5.10 13.76
N PRO A 57 7.50 -5.47 15.05
CA PRO A 57 6.22 -5.48 15.78
C PRO A 57 5.45 -4.15 15.70
N THR A 58 6.16 -3.02 15.81
CA THR A 58 5.56 -1.68 15.71
C THR A 58 5.05 -1.36 14.31
N ALA A 59 5.75 -1.80 13.26
CA ALA A 59 5.32 -1.62 11.87
C ALA A 59 4.15 -2.54 11.51
N ALA A 60 4.13 -3.77 12.02
CA ALA A 60 3.02 -4.70 11.88
C ALA A 60 1.74 -4.16 12.56
N ALA A 61 1.86 -3.68 13.79
CA ALA A 61 0.76 -3.09 14.53
C ALA A 61 0.18 -1.84 13.83
N GLU A 62 1.05 -0.95 13.35
CA GLU A 62 0.60 0.25 12.63
C GLU A 62 -0.07 -0.11 11.30
N TRP A 63 0.46 -1.07 10.55
CA TRP A 63 -0.19 -1.56 9.33
C TRP A 63 -1.59 -2.10 9.61
N LEU A 64 -1.73 -3.00 10.58
CA LEU A 64 -3.03 -3.57 10.95
C LEU A 64 -4.02 -2.47 11.34
N LYS A 65 -3.59 -1.52 12.18
CA LYS A 65 -4.39 -0.37 12.59
C LYS A 65 -4.89 0.44 11.39
N ARG A 66 -4.01 0.78 10.44
CA ARG A 66 -4.39 1.56 9.24
C ARG A 66 -5.27 0.78 8.28
N HIS A 67 -4.99 -0.51 8.11
CA HIS A 67 -5.76 -1.41 7.26
C HIS A 67 -7.20 -1.58 7.78
N LEU A 68 -7.38 -1.72 9.09
CA LEU A 68 -8.69 -1.75 9.74
C LEU A 68 -9.40 -0.38 9.63
N ALA A 69 -8.70 0.72 9.90
CA ALA A 69 -9.26 2.06 9.77
C ALA A 69 -9.74 2.35 8.34
N PHE A 70 -9.02 1.86 7.33
CA PHE A 70 -9.44 1.96 5.92
C PHE A 70 -10.75 1.21 5.66
N ARG A 71 -10.91 0.00 6.22
CA ARG A 71 -12.18 -0.75 6.14
C ARG A 71 -13.33 0.00 6.80
N THR A 72 -13.12 0.50 8.03
CA THR A 72 -14.12 1.30 8.75
C THR A 72 -14.51 2.54 7.94
N TRP A 73 -13.54 3.21 7.30
CA TRP A 73 -13.83 4.34 6.42
C TRP A 73 -14.69 3.92 5.22
N MET A 74 -14.36 2.83 4.51
CA MET A 74 -15.16 2.33 3.39
C MET A 74 -16.61 2.02 3.79
N GLN A 75 -16.81 1.41 4.95
CA GLN A 75 -18.13 1.13 5.52
C GLN A 75 -18.90 2.42 5.84
N THR A 76 -18.22 3.41 6.44
CA THR A 76 -18.80 4.73 6.73
C THR A 76 -19.24 5.44 5.45
N GLN A 77 -18.46 5.29 4.36
CA GLN A 77 -18.81 5.84 3.04
C GLN A 77 -19.85 5.00 2.29
N LYS A 78 -20.40 3.93 2.89
CA LYS A 78 -21.35 3.00 2.26
C LYS A 78 -20.82 2.43 0.94
N THR A 79 -19.51 2.15 0.89
CA THR A 79 -18.85 1.53 -0.26
C THR A 79 -19.52 0.19 -0.55
N ALA A 80 -19.70 -0.15 -1.83
CA ALA A 80 -20.34 -1.40 -2.21
C ALA A 80 -19.57 -2.60 -1.59
N PRO A 81 -20.25 -3.60 -0.98
CA PRO A 81 -19.59 -4.67 -0.23
C PRO A 81 -18.54 -5.45 -1.02
N GLY A 82 -18.78 -5.67 -2.31
CA GLY A 82 -17.81 -6.33 -3.20
C GLY A 82 -16.52 -5.53 -3.39
N ILE A 83 -16.63 -4.20 -3.48
CA ILE A 83 -15.47 -3.28 -3.60
C ILE A 83 -14.72 -3.24 -2.27
N GLU A 84 -15.43 -3.11 -1.14
CA GLU A 84 -14.83 -3.13 0.19
C GLU A 84 -14.01 -4.41 0.42
N ALA A 85 -14.62 -5.57 0.18
CA ALA A 85 -13.97 -6.86 0.37
C ALA A 85 -12.76 -7.03 -0.56
N PHE A 86 -12.86 -6.60 -1.82
CA PHE A 86 -11.73 -6.63 -2.75
C PHE A 86 -10.57 -5.76 -2.28
N LEU A 87 -10.80 -4.47 -2.02
CA LEU A 87 -9.74 -3.55 -1.64
C LEU A 87 -9.07 -3.96 -0.31
N PHE A 88 -9.88 -4.45 0.64
CA PHE A 88 -9.37 -4.93 1.93
C PHE A 88 -8.53 -6.19 1.79
N GLU A 89 -8.93 -7.19 0.99
CA GLU A 89 -8.09 -8.38 0.81
C GLU A 89 -6.88 -8.09 -0.08
N TYR A 90 -7.05 -7.26 -1.11
CA TYR A 90 -5.99 -7.00 -2.08
C TYR A 90 -4.84 -6.21 -1.46
N LEU A 91 -5.11 -5.24 -0.57
CA LEU A 91 -4.04 -4.51 0.12
C LEU A 91 -3.19 -5.39 1.05
N LYS A 92 -3.71 -6.52 1.58
CA LYS A 92 -2.88 -7.47 2.34
C LYS A 92 -1.75 -8.05 1.50
N THR A 93 -1.95 -8.16 0.18
CA THR A 93 -0.96 -8.72 -0.74
C THR A 93 0.27 -7.83 -0.88
N VAL A 94 0.21 -6.53 -0.47
CA VAL A 94 1.39 -5.66 -0.33
C VAL A 94 2.45 -6.31 0.57
N ARG A 95 2.03 -6.93 1.67
CA ARG A 95 2.91 -7.60 2.65
C ARG A 95 3.09 -9.08 2.39
N GLN A 96 2.13 -9.71 1.71
CA GLN A 96 2.15 -11.13 1.38
C GLN A 96 1.79 -11.32 -0.11
N PRO A 97 2.74 -11.06 -1.03
CA PRO A 97 2.47 -11.16 -2.47
C PRO A 97 1.98 -12.53 -2.93
N SER A 98 2.32 -13.59 -2.18
CA SER A 98 1.86 -14.97 -2.41
C SER A 98 0.34 -15.15 -2.35
N LEU A 99 -0.40 -14.21 -1.74
CA LEU A 99 -1.86 -14.26 -1.69
C LEU A 99 -2.53 -13.97 -3.06
N GLY A 100 -1.80 -13.33 -3.99
CA GLY A 100 -2.31 -13.03 -5.34
C GLY A 100 -3.53 -12.10 -5.37
N VAL A 101 -4.18 -11.99 -6.54
CA VAL A 101 -5.38 -11.16 -6.69
C VAL A 101 -6.58 -11.89 -6.06
N PRO A 102 -7.28 -11.29 -5.08
CA PRO A 102 -8.37 -11.97 -4.39
C PRO A 102 -9.59 -12.15 -5.30
N THR A 103 -10.24 -13.30 -5.17
CA THR A 103 -11.53 -13.56 -5.83
C THR A 103 -12.66 -13.15 -4.90
N VAL A 104 -13.51 -12.22 -5.34
CA VAL A 104 -14.58 -11.66 -4.52
C VAL A 104 -15.92 -11.77 -5.23
N ARG A 105 -16.95 -12.23 -4.51
CA ARG A 105 -18.32 -12.24 -5.02
C ARG A 105 -18.85 -10.81 -5.09
N THR A 106 -19.46 -10.45 -6.22
CA THR A 106 -20.13 -9.15 -6.40
C THR A 106 -21.60 -9.37 -6.73
N TRP A 107 -22.46 -8.62 -6.05
CA TRP A 107 -23.90 -8.59 -6.27
C TRP A 107 -24.31 -7.46 -7.23
N SER A 108 -23.35 -6.93 -7.99
CA SER A 108 -23.59 -5.89 -8.99
C SER A 108 -24.41 -6.43 -10.17
N ARG A 109 -25.31 -5.60 -10.70
CA ARG A 109 -26.01 -5.86 -11.97
C ARG A 109 -25.06 -5.95 -13.17
N ARG A 110 -23.82 -5.45 -13.03
CA ARG A 110 -22.78 -5.45 -14.07
C ARG A 110 -21.48 -6.06 -13.54
N PRO A 111 -21.42 -7.38 -13.28
CA PRO A 111 -20.25 -8.02 -12.70
C PRO A 111 -18.99 -7.94 -13.59
N HIS A 112 -19.18 -7.85 -14.91
CA HIS A 112 -18.07 -7.70 -15.87
C HIS A 112 -17.31 -6.38 -15.70
N LEU A 113 -17.98 -5.27 -15.36
CA LEU A 113 -17.32 -3.99 -15.11
C LEU A 113 -16.45 -4.04 -13.85
N PHE A 114 -16.94 -4.71 -12.81
CA PHE A 114 -16.18 -4.90 -11.58
C PHE A 114 -14.94 -5.77 -11.82
N ARG A 115 -15.08 -6.88 -12.56
CA ARG A 115 -13.93 -7.72 -12.95
C ARG A 115 -12.93 -6.95 -13.80
N SER A 116 -13.41 -6.16 -14.76
CA SER A 116 -12.55 -5.30 -15.60
C SER A 116 -11.77 -4.29 -14.75
N ALA A 117 -12.42 -3.64 -13.78
CA ALA A 117 -11.76 -2.73 -12.85
C ALA A 117 -10.70 -3.45 -11.98
N ILE A 118 -11.02 -4.64 -11.46
CA ILE A 118 -10.06 -5.48 -10.72
C ILE A 118 -8.85 -5.81 -11.60
N SER A 119 -9.08 -6.34 -12.81
CA SER A 119 -8.00 -6.69 -13.74
C SER A 119 -7.16 -5.48 -14.12
N SER A 120 -7.77 -4.30 -14.27
CA SER A 120 -7.07 -3.06 -14.55
C SER A 120 -6.17 -2.64 -13.40
N GLN A 121 -6.68 -2.66 -12.16
CA GLN A 121 -5.89 -2.36 -10.96
C GLN A 121 -4.80 -3.41 -10.72
N ALA A 122 -5.05 -4.67 -11.04
CA ALA A 122 -4.10 -5.76 -10.88
C ALA A 122 -2.82 -5.58 -11.71
N LYS A 123 -2.89 -4.87 -12.85
CA LYS A 123 -1.71 -4.53 -13.66
C LYS A 123 -0.69 -3.64 -12.93
N LEU A 124 -1.13 -2.89 -11.91
CA LEU A 124 -0.29 -2.02 -11.09
C LEU A 124 0.17 -2.68 -9.79
N GLU A 125 -0.21 -3.94 -9.57
CA GLU A 125 -0.04 -4.65 -8.31
C GLU A 125 -0.72 -3.92 -7.13
N ALA A 126 -0.69 -4.54 -5.94
CA ALA A 126 -1.27 -3.91 -4.76
C ALA A 126 -0.43 -2.73 -4.25
N GLN A 127 0.87 -2.71 -4.58
CA GLN A 127 1.74 -1.57 -4.26
C GLN A 127 1.28 -0.32 -5.01
N GLY A 128 0.99 -0.42 -6.31
CA GLY A 128 0.49 0.71 -7.08
C GLY A 128 -0.87 1.21 -6.57
N LEU A 129 -1.75 0.31 -6.13
CA LEU A 129 -3.00 0.71 -5.45
C LEU A 129 -2.73 1.49 -4.16
N LEU A 130 -1.83 1.00 -3.30
CA LEU A 130 -1.47 1.66 -2.05
C LEU A 130 -0.91 3.07 -2.29
N GLU A 131 -0.19 3.25 -3.39
CA GLU A 131 0.42 4.51 -3.83
C GLU A 131 -0.55 5.43 -4.58
N GLY A 132 -1.78 4.98 -4.83
CA GLY A 132 -2.81 5.76 -5.51
C GLY A 132 -2.61 5.83 -7.03
N LEU A 133 -1.86 4.91 -7.62
CA LEU A 133 -1.69 4.82 -9.06
C LEU A 133 -2.99 4.35 -9.72
N LEU A 134 -3.34 5.02 -10.81
CA LEU A 134 -4.47 4.65 -11.66
C LEU A 134 -3.94 3.93 -12.89
N SER A 135 -4.54 2.79 -13.23
CA SER A 135 -4.18 2.09 -14.45
C SER A 135 -4.54 2.97 -15.64
N HIS A 136 -3.55 3.36 -16.43
CA HIS A 136 -3.81 4.06 -17.69
C HIS A 136 -4.66 3.15 -18.61
N LYS A 137 -5.57 3.77 -19.37
CA LYS A 137 -6.36 3.08 -20.39
C LYS A 137 -5.45 2.58 -21.51
#